data_AF-A0A3D4S1I6-F1
#
_entry.id   AF-A0A3D4S1I6-F1
#
_cell.length_a   1.000
_cell.length_b   1.000
_cell.length_c   1.000
_cell.angle_alpha   90.00
_cell.angle_beta   90.00
_cell.angle_gamma   90.00
#
_symmetry.space_group_name_H-M   'P 1'
#
loop_
_entity.id
_entity.type
_entity.pdbx_description
1 polymer ?
#
loop_
_entity_poly.entity_id
_entity_poly.type
_entity_poly.pdbx_seq_one_letter_code
_entity_poly.pdbx_strand_id
1 'polypeptide(L)' 'MRIVGAHRRRASQAIALNIAAGNGKATSGDRRRSFEIARGSALECAAIQDVLAGV' A
#
# COMPACT_ATOMS: atom_id res chain seq x y z
N MET A 1 3.22 -18.11 9.60
CA MET A 1 2.89 -16.69 9.89
C MET A 1 4.00 -15.64 9.67
N ARG A 2 5.31 -15.91 9.85
CA ARG A 2 6.36 -14.85 9.85
C ARG A 2 6.45 -14.04 8.54
N ILE A 3 6.32 -14.69 7.39
CA ILE A 3 6.40 -14.04 6.06
C ILE A 3 5.18 -13.14 5.83
N VAL A 4 3.98 -13.64 6.12
CA VAL A 4 2.72 -12.89 5.98
C VAL A 4 2.74 -11.61 6.84
N GLY A 5 3.22 -11.70 8.08
CA GLY A 5 3.34 -10.53 8.95
C GLY A 5 4.35 -9.49 8.43
N ALA A 6 5.50 -9.93 7.90
CA ALA A 6 6.47 -9.02 7.30
C ALA A 6 5.93 -8.35 6.02
N HIS A 7 5.16 -9.09 5.21
CA HIS A 7 4.54 -8.57 4.00
C HIS A 7 3.50 -7.50 4.32
N ARG A 8 2.63 -7.74 5.31
CA ARG A 8 1.64 -6.75 5.78
C ARG A 8 2.30 -5.43 6.17
N ARG A 9 3.40 -5.48 6.91
CA ARG A 9 4.12 -4.27 7.33
C ARG A 9 4.74 -3.52 6.16
N ARG A 10 5.34 -4.22 5.19
CA ARG A 10 5.89 -3.57 4.00
C ARG A 10 4.79 -2.92 3.15
N ALA A 11 3.69 -3.62 2.92
CA ALA A 11 2.54 -3.09 2.20
C ALA A 11 1.96 -1.86 2.91
N SER A 12 1.79 -1.89 4.25
CA SER A 12 1.26 -0.75 5.00
C SER A 12 2.20 0.46 4.98
N GLN A 13 3.52 0.24 5.02
CA GLN A 13 4.53 1.30 4.85
C GLN A 13 4.48 1.91 3.44
N ALA A 14 4.29 1.08 2.41
CA ALA A 14 4.20 1.54 1.03
C ALA A 14 2.99 2.46 0.79
N ILE A 15 1.88 2.27 1.50
CA ILE A 15 0.71 3.17 1.43
C ILE A 15 1.12 4.59 1.84
N ALA A 16 1.65 4.75 3.05
CA ALA A 16 2.04 6.06 3.59
C ALA A 16 3.14 6.72 2.72
N LEU A 17 4.14 5.93 2.30
CA LEU A 17 5.23 6.41 1.44
C LEU A 17 4.71 6.94 0.10
N ASN A 18 3.82 6.21 -0.58
CA ASN A 18 3.32 6.62 -1.89
C ASN A 18 2.33 7.79 -1.80
N ILE A 19 1.59 7.93 -0.69
CA ILE A 19 0.78 9.13 -0.43
C ILE A 19 1.69 10.37 -0.29
N ALA A 20 2.72 10.27 0.55
CA ALA A 20 3.67 11.37 0.75
C ALA A 20 4.39 11.71 -0.57
N ALA A 21 4.88 10.71 -1.29
CA ALA A 21 5.55 10.88 -2.58
C ALA A 21 4.62 11.50 -3.63
N GLY A 22 3.36 11.05 -3.72
CA GLY A 22 2.35 11.59 -4.64
C GLY A 22 2.08 13.07 -4.39
N ASN A 23 1.98 13.49 -3.13
CA ASN A 23 1.81 14.90 -2.78
C ASN A 23 2.99 15.79 -3.20
N GLY A 24 4.20 15.23 -3.25
CA GLY A 24 5.40 15.90 -3.74
C GLY A 24 5.59 15.90 -5.26
N LYS A 25 4.69 15.28 -6.05
CA LYS A 25 4.82 15.26 -7.51
C LYS A 25 4.36 16.57 -8.16
N ALA A 26 5.16 17.03 -9.12
CA ALA A 26 4.92 18.25 -9.89
C ALA A 26 3.78 18.10 -10.91
N THR A 27 3.60 16.90 -11.48
CA THR A 27 2.55 16.64 -12.47
C THR A 27 1.39 15.88 -11.84
N SER A 28 0.18 16.13 -12.36
CA SER A 28 -1.01 15.37 -11.99
C SER A 28 -0.89 13.89 -12.37
N GLY A 29 -0.22 13.57 -13.48
CA GLY A 29 0.04 12.20 -13.93
C GLY A 29 0.91 11.41 -12.94
N ASP A 30 2.03 11.97 -12.50
CA ASP A 30 2.91 11.31 -11.53
C ASP A 30 2.25 11.19 -10.15
N ARG A 31 1.51 12.23 -9.73
CA ARG A 31 0.73 12.21 -8.49
C ARG A 31 -0.29 11.07 -8.51
N ARG A 32 -1.06 10.96 -9.60
CA ARG A 32 -2.04 9.89 -9.80
C ARG A 32 -1.39 8.52 -9.75
N ARG A 33 -0.28 8.32 -10.47
CA ARG A 33 0.45 7.03 -10.45
C ARG A 33 0.86 6.63 -9.03
N SER A 34 1.40 7.57 -8.24
CA SER A 34 1.74 7.29 -6.83
C SER A 34 0.51 6.89 -6.01
N PHE A 35 -0.64 7.55 -6.18
CA PHE A 35 -1.87 7.18 -5.46
C PHE A 35 -2.46 5.84 -5.93
N GLU A 36 -2.31 5.48 -7.20
CA GLU A 36 -2.69 4.14 -7.71
C GLU A 36 -1.84 3.04 -7.05
N ILE A 37 -0.54 3.28 -6.85
CA ILE A 37 0.34 2.35 -6.11
C ILE A 37 -0.10 2.27 -4.64
N ALA A 38 -0.37 3.40 -3.97
CA ALA A 38 -0.85 3.41 -2.59
C ALA A 38 -2.16 2.60 -2.44
N ARG A 39 -3.08 2.76 -3.40
CA ARG A 39 -4.33 1.98 -3.44
C ARG A 39 -4.06 0.48 -3.63
N GLY A 40 -3.15 0.10 -4.52
CA GLY A 40 -2.74 -1.29 -4.71
C GLY A 40 -2.21 -1.92 -3.41
N SER A 41 -1.31 -1.23 -2.71
CA SER A 41 -0.78 -1.69 -1.42
C SER A 41 -1.85 -1.77 -0.32
N ALA A 42 -2.87 -0.90 -0.35
CA ALA A 42 -3.99 -0.98 0.59
C ALA A 42 -4.86 -2.24 0.36
N LEU A 43 -5.12 -2.60 -0.91
CA LEU A 43 -5.84 -3.82 -1.26
C LEU A 43 -5.06 -5.07 -0.88
N GLU A 44 -3.74 -5.06 -1.08
CA GLU A 44 -2.85 -6.13 -0.63
C GLU A 44 -2.87 -6.29 0.90
N CYS A 45 -2.82 -5.19 1.65
CA CYS A 45 -3.00 -5.21 3.11
C CYS A 45 -4.34 -5.81 3.52
N ALA A 46 -5.44 -5.44 2.85
CA ALA A 46 -6.78 -5.97 3.13
C ALA A 46 -6.83 -7.48 2.88
N ALA A 47 -6.35 -7.95 1.73
CA ALA A 47 -6.30 -9.38 1.41
C ALA A 47 -5.46 -10.18 2.43
N ILE A 48 -4.32 -9.64 2.88
CA ILE A 48 -3.54 -10.27 3.95
C ILE A 48 -4.32 -10.31 5.26
N GLN A 49 -5.09 -9.27 5.57
CA GLN A 49 -5.91 -9.20 6.77
C GLN A 49 -7.04 -10.23 6.74
N ASP A 50 -7.68 -10.42 5.59
CA ASP A 50 -8.72 -11.44 5.37
C ASP A 50 -8.16 -12.85 5.61
N VAL A 51 -7.00 -13.16 5.02
CA VAL A 51 -6.30 -14.44 5.24
C VAL A 51 -5.96 -14.68 6.71
N LEU A 52 -5.55 -13.63 7.44
CA LEU A 52 -5.24 -13.73 8.87
C LEU A 52 -6.49 -13.86 9.75
N ALA A 53 -7.60 -13.28 9.33
CA ALA A 53 -8.88 -13.35 10.03
C ALA A 53 -9.67 -14.64 9.68
N GLY A 54 -9.26 -15.36 8.63
CA GLY A 54 -9.90 -16.61 8.20
C GLY A 54 -11.26 -16.40 7.53
N VAL A 55 -11.45 -15.23 6.91
CA VAL A 55 -12.67 -14.84 6.17
C VAL A 55 -12.54 -15.23 4.70
#